data_AF-A0A8J7R4H7-F1
#
_entry.id   AF-A0A8J7R4H7-F1
#
_cell.length_a   1.000
_cell.length_b   1.000
_cell.length_c   1.000
_cell.angle_alpha   90.00
_cell.angle_beta   90.00
_cell.angle_gamma   90.00
#
_symmetry.space_group_name_H-M   'P 1'
#
loop_
_entity.id
_entity.type
_entity.pdbx_description
1 polymer ?
#
loop_
_entity_poly.entity_id
_entity_poly.type
_entity_poly.pdbx_seq_one_letter_code
_entity_poly.pdbx_strand_id
1 'polypeptide(L)' 'MEKGFYRNCGMRLTRVISGINVDGSLNGDYCIACYMDGKFTQNGQVIDDRSMSDSMK' A
#
# COMPACT_ATOMS: atom_id res chain seq x y z
N MET A 1 8.60 20.18 -0.14
CA MET A 1 7.98 18.90 0.27
C MET A 1 8.39 17.85 -0.75
N GLU A 2 9.35 17.00 -0.41
CA GLU A 2 9.62 15.81 -1.21
C GLU A 2 8.34 14.99 -1.25
N LYS A 3 7.80 14.81 -2.45
CA LYS A 3 6.71 13.86 -2.66
C LYS A 3 7.35 12.48 -2.49
N GLY A 4 7.14 11.87 -1.32
CA GLY A 4 7.63 10.54 -1.00
C GLY A 4 7.12 9.49 -1.99
N PHE A 5 7.58 8.26 -1.82
CA PHE A 5 7.19 7.12 -2.64
C PHE A 5 6.44 6.11 -1.79
N TYR A 6 5.46 5.41 -2.39
CA TYR A 6 4.77 4.29 -1.77
C TYR A 6 5.77 3.16 -1.47
N ARG A 7 5.71 2.61 -0.27
CA ARG A 7 6.76 1.71 0.27
C ARG A 7 6.95 0.40 -0.50
N ASN A 8 5.92 -0.09 -1.21
CA ASN A 8 5.98 -1.38 -1.90
C ASN A 8 6.27 -1.25 -3.41
N CYS A 9 5.61 -0.31 -4.08
CA CYS A 9 5.73 -0.17 -5.54
C CYS A 9 6.72 0.92 -5.97
N GLY A 10 7.23 1.73 -5.03
CA GLY A 10 8.08 2.87 -5.36
C GLY A 10 7.39 3.92 -6.23
N MET A 11 6.06 3.85 -6.39
CA MET A 11 5.30 4.85 -7.14
C MET A 11 5.22 6.14 -6.34
N ARG A 12 5.13 7.27 -7.03
CA ARG A 12 5.04 8.57 -6.37
C ARG A 12 3.77 8.67 -5.53
N LEU A 13 3.88 9.17 -4.30
CA LEU A 13 2.73 9.42 -3.44
C LEU A 13 1.79 10.43 -4.12
N THR A 14 0.60 9.97 -4.50
CA THR A 14 -0.49 10.83 -4.98
C THR A 14 -1.80 10.40 -4.33
N ARG A 15 -2.59 11.38 -3.87
CA ARG A 15 -3.89 11.15 -3.20
C ARG A 15 -4.89 10.37 -4.06
N VAL A 16 -4.73 10.40 -5.39
CA VAL A 16 -5.65 9.75 -6.33
C VAL A 16 -5.52 8.22 -6.28
N ILE A 17 -4.34 7.71 -5.92
CA ILE A 17 -4.08 6.27 -5.86
C ILE A 17 -3.73 5.78 -4.46
N SER A 18 -3.96 6.57 -3.41
CA SER A 18 -3.72 6.14 -2.04
C SER A 18 -4.62 4.95 -1.68
N GLY A 19 -4.06 3.98 -0.96
CA GLY A 19 -4.84 2.84 -0.45
C GLY A 19 -5.90 3.28 0.56
N ILE A 20 -6.76 2.35 0.96
CA ILE A 20 -7.83 2.62 1.93
C ILE A 20 -7.60 1.72 3.15
N ASN A 21 -7.53 2.35 4.32
CA ASN A 21 -7.45 1.67 5.61
C ASN A 21 -8.81 1.06 5.98
N VAL A 22 -8.81 0.13 6.94
CA VAL A 22 -10.05 -0.53 7.41
C VAL A 22 -11.09 0.47 7.92
N ASP A 23 -10.64 1.60 8.48
CA ASP A 23 -11.49 2.70 8.97
C ASP A 23 -12.02 3.63 7.86
N GLY A 24 -11.67 3.37 6.60
CA GLY A 24 -12.04 4.18 5.44
C GLY A 24 -11.13 5.39 5.19
N SER A 25 -10.09 5.60 6.00
CA SER A 25 -9.11 6.67 5.78
C SER A 25 -8.12 6.33 4.65
N LEU A 26 -7.52 7.36 4.04
CA LEU A 26 -6.49 7.16 3.01
C LEU A 26 -5.16 6.73 3.62
N ASN A 27 -4.54 5.72 3.00
CA ASN A 27 -3.23 5.21 3.38
C ASN A 27 -2.12 6.08 2.76
N GLY A 28 -1.24 6.62 3.62
CA GLY A 28 -0.11 7.47 3.21
C GLY A 28 1.14 6.70 2.78
N ASP A 29 1.19 5.40 3.05
CA ASP A 29 2.36 4.55 2.87
C ASP A 29 2.23 3.60 1.68
N TYR A 30 0.99 3.25 1.32
CA TYR A 30 0.67 2.29 0.27
C TYR A 30 -0.41 2.82 -0.69
N CYS A 31 -0.25 2.46 -1.97
CA CYS A 31 -1.26 2.77 -2.98
C CYS A 31 -2.36 1.70 -2.98
N ILE A 32 -3.49 2.02 -3.62
CA ILE A 32 -4.65 1.15 -3.76
C ILE A 32 -4.35 -0.19 -4.46
N ALA A 33 -3.31 -0.23 -5.29
CA ALA A 33 -2.85 -1.44 -5.95
C ALA A 33 -2.01 -2.36 -5.04
N CYS A 34 -1.49 -1.83 -3.93
CA CYS A 34 -0.71 -2.58 -2.93
C CYS A 34 -1.49 -2.82 -1.64
N TYR A 35 -2.47 -1.98 -1.33
CA TYR A 35 -3.23 -2.03 -0.08
C TYR A 35 -4.65 -1.49 -0.28
N MET A 36 -5.64 -2.35 -0.01
CA MET A 36 -7.06 -2.02 -0.11
C MET A 36 -7.84 -2.77 0.97
N ASP A 37 -8.79 -2.09 1.61
CA ASP A 37 -9.66 -2.65 2.65
C ASP A 37 -8.90 -3.37 3.77
N GLY A 38 -7.78 -2.80 4.21
CA GLY A 38 -6.97 -3.40 5.27
C GLY A 38 -6.07 -4.55 4.84
N LYS A 39 -6.05 -4.90 3.55
CA LYS A 39 -5.38 -6.09 3.03
C LYS A 39 -4.30 -5.70 2.03
N PHE A 40 -3.16 -6.39 2.11
CA PHE A 40 -2.09 -6.23 1.16
C PHE A 40 -2.32 -7.07 -0.09
N THR A 41 -1.92 -6.53 -1.24
CA THR A 41 -2.02 -7.19 -2.54
C THR A 41 -0.67 -7.23 -3.23
N GLN A 42 -0.31 -8.38 -3.79
CA GLN A 42 0.87 -8.58 -4.62
C GLN A 42 0.48 -9.44 -5.82
N ASN A 43 0.79 -8.99 -7.03
CA ASN A 43 0.45 -9.69 -8.28
C ASN A 43 -1.04 -10.06 -8.43
N GLY A 44 -1.95 -9.24 -7.90
CA GLY A 44 -3.39 -9.50 -7.97
C GLY A 44 -3.91 -10.52 -6.94
N GLN A 45 -3.06 -11.00 -6.03
CA GLN A 45 -3.47 -11.87 -4.93
C GLN A 45 -3.40 -11.10 -3.60
N VAL A 46 -4.40 -11.32 -2.75
CA VAL A 46 -4.35 -10.87 -1.35
C VAL A 46 -3.31 -11.71 -0.63
N ILE A 47 -2.36 -11.04 0.00
CA ILE A 47 -1.32 -11.68 0.82
C ILE A 47 -1.54 -11.32 2.28
N ASP A 48 -1.17 -12.24 3.18
CA ASP A 48 -1.21 -11.93 4.61
C ASP A 48 -0.13 -10.89 4.97
N ASP A 49 -0.37 -10.14 6.04
CA ASP A 49 0.52 -9.09 6.54
C ASP A 49 1.91 -9.64 6.92
N ARG A 50 1.97 -10.91 7.37
CA ARG A 50 3.21 -11.58 7.73
C ARG A 50 4.10 -11.82 6.50
N SER A 51 3.50 -12.12 5.35
CA SER A 51 4.15 -12.33 4.05
C SER A 51 4.70 -11.03 3.47
N MET A 52 4.05 -9.89 3.75
CA MET A 52 4.60 -8.57 3.42
C MET A 52 5.85 -8.25 4.24
N SER A 53 5.86 -8.59 5.54
CA SER A 53 7.00 -8.31 6.41
C SER A 53 8.28 -9.05 5.98
N ASP A 54 8.15 -10.24 5.40
CA ASP A 54 9.27 -11.02 4.86
C ASP A 54 9.74 -10.53 3.48
N SER A 55 8.85 -9.88 2.71
CA SER A 55 9.17 -9.29 1.40
C SER A 55 9.86 -7.92 1.47
N MET A 56 9.85 -7.27 2.64
CA MET A 56 10.45 -5.95 2.88
C MET A 56 11.81 -6.00 3.62
N LYS A 57 12.44 -7.18 3.69
CA LYS A 57 13.82 -7.37 4.19
C LYS A 57 14.86 -7.14 3.09
#